data_AF-A0A2R6G607-F1
#
_entry.id   AF-A0A2R6G607-F1
#
_cell.length_a   1.000
_cell.length_b   1.000
_cell.length_c   1.000
_cell.angle_alpha   90.00
_cell.angle_beta   90.00
_cell.angle_gamma   90.00
#
_symmetry.space_group_name_H-M   'P 1'
#
loop_
_entity.id
_entity.type
_entity.pdbx_description
1 polymer ?
#
loop_
_entity_poly.entity_id
_entity_poly.type
_entity_poly.pdbx_seq_one_letter_code
_entity_poly.pdbx_strand_id
1 'polypeptide(L)' 'MVEDDSPSQTILAYADEQDCDLIVMGTHGRTGLDRVFLGSMTERVVRRAPIPVLTVGMTTEEAKATEETEETERIER' A
#
# COMPACT_ATOMS: atom_id res chain seq x y z
N MET A 1 9.66 -5.83 -27.22
CA MET A 1 10.33 -5.18 -26.09
C MET A 1 9.21 -4.65 -25.22
N VAL A 2 9.00 -5.22 -24.04
CA VAL A 2 8.10 -4.62 -23.06
C VAL A 2 8.90 -3.45 -22.51
N GLU A 3 8.49 -2.23 -22.80
CA GLU A 3 8.95 -1.07 -22.04
C GLU A 3 8.53 -1.36 -20.60
N ASP A 4 9.51 -1.54 -19.72
CA ASP A 4 9.35 -1.90 -18.31
C ASP A 4 8.83 -0.66 -17.57
N ASP A 5 7.63 -0.21 -17.93
CA ASP A 5 6.94 0.83 -17.19
C ASP A 5 6.58 0.24 -15.84
N SER A 6 7.21 0.77 -14.79
CA SER A 6 6.92 0.35 -13.43
C SER A 6 5.41 0.49 -13.17
N PRO A 7 4.76 -0.40 -12.41
CA PRO A 7 3.32 -0.32 -12.16
C PRO A 7 2.84 1.07 -11.71
N SER A 8 3.67 1.78 -10.95
CA SER A 8 3.42 3.17 -10.56
C SER A 8 3.34 4.15 -11.73
N GLN A 9 4.19 4.01 -12.76
CA GLN A 9 4.14 4.86 -13.96
C GLN A 9 2.88 4.57 -14.78
N THR A 10 2.51 3.31 -14.95
CA THR A 10 1.29 2.93 -15.68
C THR A 10 0.03 3.49 -15.00
N ILE A 11 -0.03 3.46 -13.66
CA ILE A 11 -1.16 4.05 -12.90
C ILE A 11 -1.25 5.57 -13.16
N LEU A 12 -0.11 6.27 -13.15
CA LEU A 12 -0.06 7.71 -13.34
C LEU A 12 -0.43 8.11 -14.78
N ALA A 13 0.12 7.41 -15.77
CA ALA A 13 -0.19 7.62 -17.18
C ALA A 13 -1.68 7.38 -17.44
N TYR A 14 -2.23 6.28 -16.93
CA TYR A 14 -3.66 6.00 -17.07
C TYR A 14 -4.54 7.07 -16.41
N ALA A 15 -4.16 7.55 -15.22
CA ALA A 15 -4.92 8.60 -14.54
C ALA A 15 -4.93 9.92 -15.32
N ASP A 16 -3.80 10.27 -15.95
CA ASP A 16 -3.67 11.45 -16.83
C ASP A 16 -4.48 11.27 -18.12
N GLU A 17 -4.33 10.13 -18.81
CA GLU A 17 -5.03 9.80 -20.06
C GLU A 17 -6.55 9.75 -19.92
N GLN A 18 -7.06 9.45 -18.73
CA GLN A 18 -8.49 9.36 -18.44
C GLN A 18 -9.06 10.59 -17.72
N ASP A 19 -8.28 11.66 -17.59
CA ASP A 19 -8.68 12.89 -16.86
C ASP A 19 -9.25 12.58 -15.47
N CYS A 20 -8.60 11.66 -14.74
CA CYS A 20 -9.06 11.28 -13.40
C CYS A 20 -8.87 12.43 -12.40
N ASP A 21 -9.86 12.68 -11.55
CA ASP A 21 -9.75 13.71 -10.50
C ASP A 21 -9.14 13.19 -9.18
N LEU A 22 -9.05 11.87 -8.99
CA LEU A 22 -8.60 11.22 -7.76
C LEU A 22 -8.07 9.80 -8.01
N ILE A 23 -6.96 9.43 -7.35
CA ILE A 23 -6.50 8.04 -7.27
C ILE A 23 -6.81 7.48 -5.89
N VAL A 24 -7.39 6.28 -5.81
CA VAL A 24 -7.62 5.57 -4.55
C VAL A 24 -6.71 4.34 -4.48
N MET A 25 -5.94 4.20 -3.39
CA MET A 25 -5.00 3.09 -3.22
C MET A 25 -5.07 2.47 -1.82
N GLY A 26 -4.93 1.16 -1.74
CA GLY A 26 -4.70 0.47 -0.46
C GLY A 26 -3.27 0.68 0.04
N THR A 27 -3.06 0.66 1.35
CA THR A 27 -1.70 0.80 1.93
C THR A 27 -1.03 -0.53 2.26
N HIS A 28 -1.75 -1.65 2.18
CA HIS A 28 -1.23 -2.99 2.46
C HIS A 28 -1.57 -3.97 1.33
N GLY A 29 -0.65 -4.89 1.05
CA GLY A 29 -0.82 -6.01 0.09
C GLY A 29 -1.18 -7.32 0.79
N ARG A 30 -1.19 -8.44 0.03
CA ARG A 30 -1.56 -9.79 0.51
C ARG A 30 -0.69 -10.38 1.63
N THR A 31 0.44 -9.75 1.99
CA THR A 31 1.46 -10.31 2.89
C THR A 31 1.56 -9.60 4.23
N GLY A 32 0.47 -8.99 4.73
CA GLY A 32 0.28 -8.53 6.12
C GLY A 32 1.57 -8.23 6.89
N LEU A 33 2.12 -7.02 6.76
CA LEU A 33 3.21 -6.58 7.61
C LEU A 33 2.68 -5.49 8.52
N ASP A 34 2.78 -5.79 9.81
CA ASP A 34 2.36 -4.97 10.92
C ASP A 34 2.91 -3.54 10.86
N ARG A 35 2.04 -2.62 11.28
CA ARG A 35 2.25 -1.17 11.47
C ARG A 35 2.47 -0.33 10.21
N VAL A 36 1.49 0.56 9.96
CA VAL A 36 1.66 1.94 9.43
C VAL A 36 2.57 2.11 8.20
N PHE A 37 2.77 1.09 7.37
CA PHE A 37 3.53 1.26 6.14
C PHE A 37 2.57 1.57 4.99
N LEU A 38 2.87 2.64 4.25
CA LEU A 38 2.05 3.11 3.13
C LEU A 38 2.03 2.10 1.96
N GLY A 39 2.90 1.08 1.97
CA GLY A 39 3.12 0.16 0.86
C GLY A 39 4.02 0.79 -0.21
N SER A 40 5.05 0.09 -0.67
CA SER A 40 6.06 0.70 -1.55
C SER A 40 5.50 1.18 -2.91
N MET A 41 4.43 0.56 -3.41
CA MET A 41 3.77 1.02 -4.65
C MET A 41 2.94 2.27 -4.43
N THR A 42 2.09 2.26 -3.41
CA THR A 42 1.28 3.42 -3.02
C THR A 42 2.16 4.62 -2.67
N GLU A 43 3.26 4.42 -1.96
CA GLU A 43 4.25 5.49 -1.71
C GLU A 43 4.78 6.11 -3.02
N ARG A 44 5.12 5.28 -4.01
CA ARG A 44 5.63 5.78 -5.30
C ARG A 44 4.61 6.61 -6.05
N VAL A 45 3.33 6.23 -6.00
CA VAL A 45 2.22 6.96 -6.64
C VAL A 45 1.93 8.24 -5.86
N VAL A 46 1.77 8.19 -4.54
CA VAL A 46 1.53 9.36 -3.67
C VAL A 46 2.59 10.44 -3.89
N ARG A 47 3.87 10.06 -4.03
CA ARG A 47 4.96 11.02 -4.24
C ARG A 47 4.98 11.68 -5.62
N ARG A 48 4.31 11.12 -6.63
CA ARG A 48 4.44 11.50 -8.04
C ARG A 48 3.13 11.92 -8.70
N ALA A 49 2.00 11.63 -8.07
CA ALA A 49 0.69 11.92 -8.65
C ALA A 49 0.50 13.44 -8.82
N PRO A 50 0.05 13.89 -10.02
CA PRO A 50 -0.31 15.29 -10.24
C PRO A 50 -1.68 15.62 -9.62
N ILE A 51 -2.47 14.60 -9.29
CA ILE A 51 -3.82 14.69 -8.71
C ILE A 51 -3.86 14.12 -7.29
N PRO A 52 -4.88 14.44 -6.48
CA PRO A 52 -5.02 13.90 -5.13
C PRO A 52 -4.97 12.37 -5.09
N VAL A 53 -4.41 11.83 -4.01
CA VAL A 53 -4.37 10.39 -3.73
C VAL A 53 -4.98 10.11 -2.36
N LEU A 54 -6.03 9.29 -2.34
CA LEU A 54 -6.67 8.81 -1.12
C LEU A 54 -6.16 7.40 -0.78
N THR A 55 -5.56 7.27 0.41
CA THR A 55 -5.03 5.99 0.87
C THR A 55 -5.94 5.33 1.89
N VAL A 56 -6.29 4.07 1.65
CA VAL A 56 -7.15 3.26 2.52
C VAL A 56 -6.30 2.26 3.29
N GLY A 57 -6.27 2.41 4.62
CA GLY A 57 -5.67 1.45 5.54
C GLY A 57 -6.65 0.32 5.86
N MET A 58 -6.16 -0.92 5.89
CA MET A 58 -6.93 -2.04 6.40
C MET A 58 -6.68 -2.11 7.92
N THR A 59 -7.67 -1.72 8.71
CA THR A 59 -7.71 -2.03 10.14
C THR A 59 -8.49 -3.32 10.29
N THR A 60 -7.80 -4.46 10.32
CA THR A 60 -8.45 -5.71 10.73
C THR A 60 -8.31 -5.81 12.24
N GLU A 61 -9.41 -5.94 12.99
CA GLU A 61 -9.34 -6.28 14.42
C GLU A 61 -8.57 -7.60 14.67
N GLU A 62 -8.43 -8.45 13.65
CA GLU A 62 -7.63 -9.68 13.66
C GLU A 62 -6.11 -9.43 13.72
N ALA A 63 -5.61 -8.24 13.36
CA ALA A 63 -4.18 -7.92 13.46
C ALA A 63 -3.69 -7.84 14.92
N LYS A 64 -4.60 -7.66 15.90
CA LYS A 64 -4.26 -7.71 17.33
C LYS A 64 -4.16 -9.14 17.88
N ALA A 65 -4.81 -10.14 17.26
CA ALA A 65 -4.84 -11.50 17.79
C ALA A 65 -3.52 -12.26 17.58
N THR A 66 -2.68 -11.81 16.66
CA THR A 66 -1.34 -12.39 16.43
C THR A 66 -0.29 -11.82 17.41
N GLU A 67 -0.50 -10.61 17.94
CA GLU A 67 0.43 -9.96 18.88
C GLU A 67 0.59 -10.74 20.21
N GLU A 68 -0.45 -11.43 20.69
CA GLU A 68 -0.39 -12.21 21.94
C GLU A 68 0.38 -13.54 21.79
N THR A 69 0.48 -14.09 20.57
CA THR A 69 1.13 -15.39 20.35
C THR A 69 2.65 -15.24 20.20
N GLU A 70 3.13 -14.17 19.54
CA GLU A 70 4.57 -13.94 19.34
C GLU A 70 5.29 -13.40 20.59
N GLU A 71 4.58 -12.68 21.47
CA GLU A 71 5.17 -12.21 22.73
C GLU A 71 5.44 -13.36 23.71
N THR A 72 4.63 -14.42 23.68
CA THR A 72 4.83 -15.62 24.51
C THR A 72 6.07 -16.41 24.07
N GLU A 73 6.29 -16.58 22.76
CA GLU A 73 7.46 -17.33 22.22
C GLU A 73 8.80 -16.60 22.41
N ARG A 74 8.79 -15.26 22.49
CA ARG A 74 10.00 -14.46 22.72
C ARG A 74 10.43 -14.43 24.19
N ILE A 75 9.53 -14.70 25.12
CA ILE A 75 9.82 -14.76 26.56
C ILE A 75 10.36 -16.15 26.97
N GLU A 76 10.07 -17.20 26.18
CA GLU A 76 10.55 -18.57 26.42
C GLU A 76 11.92 -18.91 25.80
N ARG A 77 12.64 -17.92 25.26
CA ARG A 77 14.01 -18.07 24.72
C ARG A 77 15.00 -17.11 25.39
#